data_AF-A0A7S0FPC6-F1
#
_entry.id   AF-A0A7S0FPC6-F1
#
_cell.length_a   1.000
_cell.length_b   1.000
_cell.length_c   1.000
_cell.angle_alpha   90.00
_cell.angle_beta   90.00
_cell.angle_gamma   90.00
#
_symmetry.space_group_name_H-M   'P 1'
#
loop_
_entity.id
_entity.type
_entity.pdbx_description
1 polymer ?
#
loop_
_entity_poly.entity_id
_entity_poly.type
_entity_poly.pdbx_seq_one_letter_code
_entity_poly.pdbx_strand_id
1 'polypeptide(L)'
;PNDDACEACAWSEHPGMYSPGYAANDGTELTLEVAKQRCISLGVAVCEAVTCKSSGICTVRASASLRSGESGEVTYRPSAACYETTTTTTTSTTSEVNTCTC
;
A
#
# COMPACT_ATOMS: atom_id res chain seq x y z
N PRO A 1 15.98 -4.43 24.73
CA PRO A 1 16.05 -5.28 23.53
C PRO A 1 14.85 -5.00 22.61
N ASN A 2 15.05 -3.98 21.77
CA ASN A 2 14.43 -3.79 20.46
C ASN A 2 12.89 -3.68 20.42
N ASP A 3 12.37 -2.54 20.88
CA ASP A 3 10.94 -2.16 20.83
C ASP A 3 10.71 -0.87 20.00
N ASP A 4 11.45 -0.71 18.90
CA ASP A 4 11.30 0.47 18.03
C ASP A 4 11.42 0.05 16.55
N ALA A 5 10.50 -0.82 16.13
CA ALA A 5 10.16 -0.91 14.73
C ALA A 5 9.32 0.35 14.42
N CYS A 6 9.98 1.40 13.93
CA CYS A 6 9.39 2.32 12.96
C CYS A 6 8.51 1.46 12.05
N GLU A 7 7.19 1.51 12.24
CA GLU A 7 6.27 0.59 11.59
C GLU A 7 6.33 0.89 10.10
N ALA A 8 7.25 0.18 9.43
CA ALA A 8 7.29 0.06 8.00
C ALA A 8 5.99 -0.62 7.63
N CYS A 9 4.98 0.21 7.38
CA CYS A 9 3.76 -0.09 6.66
C CYS A 9 3.46 -1.58 6.52
N ALA A 10 2.55 -2.15 7.31
CA ALA A 10 2.23 -3.56 7.18
C ALA A 10 1.61 -3.82 5.78
N TRP A 11 2.30 -4.61 4.94
CA TRP A 11 1.82 -5.01 3.61
C TRP A 11 1.40 -6.48 3.62
N SER A 12 0.20 -6.77 3.13
CA SER A 12 -0.31 -8.14 2.92
C SER A 12 -0.05 -8.60 1.50
N GLU A 13 0.63 -9.72 1.34
CA GLU A 13 0.97 -10.30 0.04
C GLU A 13 -0.07 -11.33 -0.41
N HIS A 14 -0.49 -11.20 -1.67
CA HIS A 14 -1.49 -12.02 -2.31
C HIS A 14 -0.93 -12.56 -3.63
N PRO A 15 -0.17 -13.67 -3.58
CA PRO A 15 0.40 -14.30 -4.77
C PRO A 15 -0.67 -14.93 -5.65
N GLY A 16 -0.50 -14.86 -6.96
CA GLY A 16 -1.50 -15.31 -7.94
C GLY A 16 -2.73 -14.41 -8.04
N MET A 17 -2.67 -13.20 -7.48
CA MET A 17 -3.78 -12.26 -7.48
C MET A 17 -3.33 -10.93 -8.07
N TYR A 18 -4.22 -10.29 -8.83
CA TYR A 18 -4.06 -8.95 -9.37
C TYR A 18 -5.22 -8.06 -8.93
N SER A 19 -4.94 -6.80 -8.63
CA SER A 19 -6.00 -5.81 -8.43
C SER A 19 -6.33 -5.12 -9.77
N PRO A 20 -7.61 -4.97 -10.16
CA PRO A 20 -7.99 -4.21 -11.34
C PRO A 20 -8.07 -2.70 -11.04
N GLY A 21 -7.82 -1.87 -12.06
CA GLY A 21 -7.91 -0.42 -11.95
C GLY A 21 -6.60 0.23 -11.50
N TYR A 22 -6.12 1.21 -12.26
CA TYR A 22 -4.87 1.90 -12.01
C TYR A 22 -5.06 3.06 -11.05
N ALA A 23 -4.18 3.16 -10.05
CA ALA A 23 -4.14 4.33 -9.17
C ALA A 23 -3.76 5.57 -9.97
N ALA A 24 -4.49 6.66 -9.77
CA ALA A 24 -4.28 7.94 -10.45
C ALA A 24 -4.27 7.90 -12.00
N ASN A 25 -4.83 6.85 -12.63
CA ASN A 25 -4.66 6.55 -14.07
C ASN A 25 -3.20 6.40 -14.50
N ASP A 26 -2.30 6.16 -13.55
CA ASP A 26 -0.87 6.11 -13.75
C ASP A 26 -0.44 4.64 -13.68
N GLY A 27 -0.37 4.02 -14.86
CA GLY A 27 0.10 2.64 -15.04
C GLY A 27 1.62 2.52 -14.99
N THR A 28 2.31 3.44 -14.32
CA THR A 28 3.76 3.53 -14.33
C THR A 28 4.37 2.26 -13.75
N GLU A 29 5.29 1.70 -14.52
CA GLU A 29 6.06 0.53 -14.18
C GLU A 29 7.16 0.95 -13.19
N LEU A 30 6.94 0.61 -11.92
CA LEU A 30 7.79 0.97 -10.79
C LEU A 30 8.38 -0.28 -10.15
N THR A 31 9.44 -0.14 -9.36
CA THR A 31 9.90 -1.22 -8.49
C THR A 31 9.00 -1.35 -7.26
N LEU A 32 9.06 -2.50 -6.55
CA LEU A 32 8.23 -2.74 -5.37
C LEU A 32 8.33 -1.62 -4.33
N GLU A 33 9.54 -1.17 -4.03
CA GLU A 33 9.78 -0.11 -3.05
C GLU A 33 9.18 1.23 -3.50
N VAL A 34 9.42 1.62 -4.76
CA VAL A 34 8.90 2.88 -5.30
C VAL A 34 7.37 2.84 -5.42
N ALA A 35 6.80 1.71 -5.82
CA ALA A 35 5.35 1.53 -5.86
C ALA A 35 4.72 1.61 -4.48
N LYS A 36 5.32 0.97 -3.46
CA LYS A 36 4.88 1.06 -2.05
C LYS A 36 4.91 2.49 -1.54
N GLN A 37 6.02 3.21 -1.72
CA GLN A 37 6.14 4.61 -1.32
C GLN A 37 5.14 5.50 -2.06
N ARG A 38 4.99 5.33 -3.37
CA ARG A 38 4.03 6.08 -4.18
C ARG A 38 2.60 5.84 -3.71
N CYS A 39 2.26 4.60 -3.39
CA CYS A 39 0.95 4.24 -2.87
C CYS A 39 0.65 4.96 -1.55
N ILE A 40 1.60 4.97 -0.61
CA ILE A 40 1.50 5.69 0.66
C ILE A 40 1.35 7.21 0.41
N SER A 41 2.18 7.79 -0.47
CA SER A 41 2.11 9.23 -0.81
C SER A 41 0.81 9.65 -1.50
N LEU A 42 0.17 8.74 -2.24
CA LEU A 42 -1.11 8.99 -2.89
C LEU A 42 -2.29 8.88 -1.92
N GLY A 43 -2.15 8.10 -0.85
CA GLY A 43 -3.21 7.82 0.12
C GLY A 43 -4.12 6.67 -0.28
N VAL A 44 -4.80 6.08 0.72
CA VAL A 44 -5.71 4.92 0.54
C VAL A 44 -6.85 5.22 -0.43
N ALA A 45 -7.26 6.49 -0.53
CA ALA A 45 -8.32 6.90 -1.44
C ALA A 45 -7.93 6.78 -2.93
N VAL A 46 -6.64 6.72 -3.24
CA VAL A 46 -6.13 6.69 -4.62
C VAL A 46 -5.40 5.38 -4.92
N CYS A 47 -4.66 4.85 -3.95
CA CYS A 47 -3.95 3.58 -4.06
C CYS A 47 -4.36 2.65 -2.92
N GLU A 48 -5.02 1.55 -3.27
CA GLU A 48 -5.50 0.52 -2.32
C GLU A 48 -4.71 -0.79 -2.42
N ALA A 49 -3.91 -0.95 -3.48
CA ALA A 49 -3.09 -2.14 -3.70
C ALA A 49 -1.91 -1.84 -4.65
N VAL A 50 -0.87 -2.66 -4.61
CA VAL A 50 0.25 -2.63 -5.55
C VAL A 50 0.35 -4.01 -6.18
N THR A 51 0.22 -4.12 -7.49
CA THR A 51 0.37 -5.41 -8.19
C THR A 51 1.71 -5.46 -8.91
N CYS A 52 2.49 -6.49 -8.61
CA CYS A 52 3.78 -6.79 -9.21
C CYS A 52 3.69 -8.00 -10.14
N LYS A 53 4.26 -7.85 -11.33
CA LYS A 53 4.46 -8.95 -12.28
C LYS A 53 5.68 -9.77 -11.87
N SER A 54 5.74 -11.01 -12.35
CA SER A 54 6.88 -11.91 -12.20
C SER A 54 8.19 -11.37 -12.79
N SER A 55 8.12 -10.37 -13.68
CA SER A 55 9.28 -9.63 -14.19
C SER A 55 9.90 -8.65 -13.18
N GLY A 56 9.32 -8.49 -11.98
CA GLY A 56 9.77 -7.52 -10.96
C GLY A 56 9.20 -6.11 -11.13
N ILE A 57 8.30 -5.93 -12.11
CA ILE A 57 7.65 -4.66 -12.40
C ILE A 57 6.35 -4.55 -11.62
N CYS A 58 6.22 -3.51 -10.81
CA CYS A 58 5.08 -3.21 -9.95
C CYS A 58 4.30 -1.99 -10.43
N THR A 59 3.00 -2.01 -10.20
CA THR A 59 2.09 -0.92 -10.54
C THR A 59 1.16 -0.64 -9.37
N VAL A 60 0.86 0.64 -9.15
CA VAL A 60 -0.11 1.07 -8.13
C VAL A 60 -1.54 0.87 -8.65
N ARG A 61 -2.42 0.34 -7.81
CA ARG A 61 -3.79 -0.02 -8.15
C ARG A 61 -4.78 0.70 -7.23
N ALA A 62 -5.84 1.21 -7.83
CA ALA A 62 -6.88 1.97 -7.14
C ALA A 62 -7.96 1.09 -6.50
N SER A 63 -7.88 -0.23 -6.64
CA SER A 63 -8.91 -1.13 -6.10
C SER A 63 -8.36 -2.04 -5.02
N ALA A 64 -9.11 -2.17 -3.93
CA ALA A 64 -8.94 -3.25 -2.95
C ALA A 64 -9.36 -4.63 -3.48
N SER A 65 -10.09 -4.69 -4.60
CA SER A 65 -10.60 -5.96 -5.14
C SER A 65 -9.47 -6.79 -5.72
N LEU A 66 -9.28 -8.01 -5.22
CA LEU A 66 -8.29 -8.95 -5.75
C LEU A 66 -8.98 -9.93 -6.68
N ARG A 67 -8.46 -10.08 -7.89
CA ARG A 67 -8.87 -11.09 -8.86
C ARG A 67 -7.77 -12.12 -9.02
N SER A 68 -8.15 -13.39 -9.14
CA SER A 68 -7.20 -14.45 -9.48
C SER A 68 -6.62 -14.19 -10.87
N GLY A 69 -5.30 -14.09 -10.95
CA GLY A 69 -4.56 -13.99 -12.20
C GLY A 69 -3.85 -15.30 -12.49
N GLU A 70 -3.92 -15.77 -13.73
CA GLU A 70 -3.20 -16.99 -14.18
C GLU A 70 -1.68 -16.73 -14.38
N SER A 71 -1.26 -15.46 -14.33
CA SER A 71 0.06 -15.01 -14.78
C SER A 71 1.16 -15.01 -13.70
N GLY A 72 0.86 -15.49 -12.49
CA GLY A 72 1.81 -15.47 -11.37
C GLY A 72 2.12 -14.07 -10.83
N GLU A 73 1.17 -13.14 -10.96
CA GLU A 73 1.28 -11.79 -10.40
C GLU A 73 1.12 -11.82 -8.87
N VAL A 74 1.79 -10.92 -8.16
CA VAL A 74 1.70 -10.79 -6.70
C VAL A 74 1.13 -9.43 -6.36
N THR A 75 0.04 -9.39 -5.61
CA THR A 75 -0.52 -8.13 -5.13
C THR A 75 -0.18 -7.88 -3.67
N TYR A 76 0.30 -6.68 -3.38
CA TYR A 76 0.66 -6.16 -2.08
C TYR A 76 -0.42 -5.16 -1.64
N ARG A 77 -1.14 -5.45 -0.56
CA ARG A 77 -2.12 -4.53 0.01
C ARG A 77 -1.54 -3.84 1.26
N PRO A 78 -1.50 -2.51 1.29
CA PRO A 78 -1.12 -1.78 2.49
C PRO A 78 -2.21 -1.88 3.55
N SER A 79 -1.81 -2.02 4.81
CA SER A 79 -2.71 -1.91 5.95
C SER A 79 -3.16 -0.47 6.13
N ALA A 80 -4.34 -0.25 6.71
CA ALA A 80 -4.84 1.10 7.00
C ALA A 80 -3.85 1.94 7.83
N ALA A 81 -3.07 1.29 8.70
CA ALA A 81 -1.98 1.90 9.48
C ALA A 81 -0.98 2.68 8.62
N CYS A 82 -0.78 2.29 7.34
CA CYS A 82 0.06 3.03 6.40
C CYS A 82 -0.39 4.45 6.10
N TYR A 83 -1.68 4.71 6.29
CA TYR A 83 -2.36 5.95 5.91
C TYR A 83 -2.92 6.72 7.11
N GLU A 84 -2.87 6.13 8.31
CA GLU A 84 -3.39 6.75 9.54
C GLU A 84 -2.64 8.02 9.94
N THR A 85 -1.48 8.31 9.35
CA THR A 85 -0.80 9.61 9.54
C THR A 85 -1.49 10.78 8.85
N THR A 86 -2.53 10.55 8.01
CA THR A 86 -3.23 11.62 7.28
C THR A 86 -4.74 11.69 7.48
N THR A 87 -5.33 10.84 8.32
CA THR A 87 -6.81 10.78 8.48
C THR A 87 -7.29 10.97 9.92
N THR A 88 -6.53 11.67 10.76
CA THR A 88 -6.96 12.07 12.11
C THR A 88 -7.21 13.58 12.17
N THR A 89 -8.22 14.04 11.46
CA THR A 89 -8.98 15.23 11.86
C THR A 89 -10.44 14.94 11.61
N THR A 90 -11.14 14.64 12.72
CA THR A 90 -12.61 14.68 12.95
C THR A 90 -13.22 13.32 13.35
N THR A 91 -13.31 13.13 14.67
CA THR A 91 -14.25 12.26 15.42
C THR A 91 -13.79 10.80 15.57
N SER A 92 -13.12 10.33 16.64
CA SER A 92 -13.42 10.53 18.06
C SER A 92 -12.26 10.04 18.95
N THR A 93 -11.86 10.91 19.88
CA THR A 93 -11.53 10.59 21.28
C THR A 93 -10.32 9.70 21.60
N THR A 94 -9.30 10.38 22.18
CA THR A 94 -8.25 9.87 23.09
C THR A 94 -7.11 9.11 22.43
N SER A 95 -6.09 9.86 21.97
CA SER A 95 -4.80 9.97 22.66
C SER A 95 -3.91 8.76 22.43
N GLU A 96 -2.95 8.87 21.52
CA GLU A 96 -1.53 8.69 21.87
C GLU A 96 -0.64 9.19 20.73
N VAL A 97 0.40 9.90 21.14
CA VAL A 97 1.26 10.70 20.31
C VAL A 97 2.29 9.76 19.70
N ASN A 98 2.06 9.25 18.48
CA ASN A 98 3.11 8.54 17.76
C ASN A 98 3.94 9.53 16.92
N THR A 99 4.73 10.33 17.64
CA THR A 99 5.85 11.09 17.07
C THR A 99 6.93 10.12 16.63
N CYS A 100 6.86 9.62 15.40
CA CYS A 100 8.05 9.06 14.75
C CYS A 100 8.88 10.24 14.22
N THR A 101 9.91 10.60 15.00
CA THR A 101 10.96 11.53 14.60
C THR A 101 12.05 10.68 13.93
N CYS A 102 12.31 10.90 12.65
CA CYS A 102 13.53 10.46 12.00
C CYS A 102 14.54 11.61 12.00
#